data_AF-A0A1F2SIP0-F1
#
_entry.id   AF-A0A1F2SIP0-F1
#
_cell.length_a   1.000
_cell.length_b   1.000
_cell.length_c   1.000
_cell.angle_alpha   90.00
_cell.angle_beta   90.00
_cell.angle_gamma   90.00
#
_symmetry.space_group_name_H-M   'P 1'
#
loop_
_entity.id
_entity.type
_entity.pdbx_description
1 polymer ?
#
loop_
_entity_poly.entity_id
_entity_poly.type
_entity_poly.pdbx_seq_one_letter_code
_entity_poly.pdbx_strand_id
1 'polypeptide(L)'
;MTAPHTKQIIPIKVGWFGPQGAGKTTSAALLALALSKEVYGGSPVYVTDTEPGCQFLMHLFQIEGVELIQRTEPTFQAMCENLREAEQSDACVWNVDTLTIINVG
;
A
#
# COMPACT_ATOMS: atom_id res chain seq x y z
N MET A 1 27.99 -12.39 16.34
CA MET A 1 27.11 -12.30 15.15
C MET A 1 25.78 -12.92 15.53
N THR A 2 24.77 -12.09 15.80
CA THR A 2 23.39 -12.55 16.00
C THR A 2 22.79 -12.87 14.63
N ALA A 3 22.04 -13.98 14.54
CA ALA A 3 21.32 -14.34 13.32
C ALA A 3 20.38 -13.20 12.89
N PRO A 4 20.15 -12.99 11.58
CA PRO A 4 19.19 -11.99 11.13
C PRO A 4 17.82 -12.31 11.75
N HIS A 5 17.26 -11.35 12.48
CA HIS A 5 15.88 -11.44 12.95
C HIS A 5 14.97 -11.49 11.73
N THR A 6 14.43 -12.66 11.40
CA THR A 6 13.36 -12.76 10.41
C THR A 6 12.15 -12.04 10.98
N LYS A 7 11.91 -10.82 10.50
CA LYS A 7 10.74 -10.00 10.83
C LYS A 7 9.50 -10.84 10.53
N GLN A 8 8.80 -11.31 11.57
CA GLN A 8 7.63 -12.16 11.39
C GLN A 8 6.49 -11.30 10.84
N ILE A 9 6.15 -11.48 9.56
CA ILE A 9 5.00 -10.84 8.92
C ILE A 9 3.74 -11.54 9.40
N ILE A 10 2.81 -10.80 10.00
CA ILE A 10 1.47 -11.29 10.35
C ILE A 10 0.51 -10.69 9.32
N PRO A 11 0.00 -11.47 8.36
CA PRO A 11 -0.83 -10.93 7.29
C PRO A 11 -2.22 -10.57 7.81
N ILE A 12 -2.57 -9.29 7.73
CA ILE A 12 -3.93 -8.81 7.93
C ILE A 12 -4.45 -8.36 6.57
N LYS A 13 -5.58 -8.94 6.14
CA LYS A 13 -6.27 -8.55 4.90
C LYS A 13 -7.50 -7.72 5.24
N VAL A 14 -7.56 -6.51 4.71
CA VAL A 14 -8.68 -5.58 4.89
C VAL A 14 -9.22 -5.20 3.50
N GLY A 15 -10.54 -5.04 3.39
CA GLY A 15 -11.19 -4.61 2.16
C GLY A 15 -12.15 -3.46 2.42
N TRP A 16 -12.07 -2.43 1.56
CA TRP A 16 -13.00 -1.29 1.55
C TRP A 16 -13.94 -1.44 0.37
N PHE A 17 -15.25 -1.49 0.65
CA PHE A 17 -16.28 -1.67 -0.37
C PHE A 17 -17.30 -0.53 -0.28
N GLY A 18 -17.83 -0.12 -1.43
CA GLY A 18 -18.79 0.97 -1.52
C GLY A 18 -18.79 1.67 -2.88
N PRO A 19 -19.78 2.53 -3.16
CA PRO A 19 -19.88 3.25 -4.42
C PRO A 19 -18.70 4.20 -4.66
N GLN A 20 -18.56 4.71 -5.89
CA GLN A 20 -17.61 5.78 -6.20
C GLN A 20 -17.88 6.99 -5.28
N GLY A 21 -16.83 7.63 -4.78
CA GLY A 21 -16.96 8.76 -3.86
C GLY A 21 -17.22 8.40 -2.39
N ALA A 22 -17.38 7.12 -2.03
CA ALA A 22 -17.59 6.68 -0.64
C ALA A 22 -16.35 6.82 0.28
N GLY A 23 -15.24 7.38 -0.22
CA GLY A 23 -14.02 7.58 0.58
C GLY A 23 -13.16 6.33 0.80
N LYS A 24 -13.28 5.30 -0.05
CA LYS A 24 -12.52 4.03 0.06
C LYS A 24 -11.00 4.26 0.05
N THR A 25 -10.50 4.89 -1.01
CA THR A 25 -9.09 5.22 -1.21
C THR A 25 -8.56 6.08 -0.05
N THR A 26 -9.30 7.10 0.36
CA THR A 26 -8.95 7.95 1.50
C THR A 26 -8.87 7.16 2.80
N SER A 27 -9.84 6.30 3.09
CA SER A 27 -9.87 5.51 4.32
C SER A 27 -8.72 4.51 4.37
N ALA A 28 -8.43 3.83 3.26
CA ALA A 28 -7.30 2.91 3.15
C ALA A 28 -5.95 3.63 3.30
N ALA A 29 -5.79 4.79 2.66
CA ALA A 29 -4.58 5.61 2.77
C ALA A 29 -4.36 6.15 4.18
N LEU A 30 -5.41 6.64 4.85
CA LEU A 30 -5.30 7.13 6.23
C LEU A 30 -4.96 6.01 7.22
N LEU A 31 -5.54 4.82 7.05
CA LEU A 31 -5.15 3.66 7.86
C LEU A 31 -3.70 3.28 7.61
N ALA A 32 -3.26 3.22 6.35
CA ALA A 32 -1.89 2.88 6.00
C ALA A 32 -0.88 3.88 6.56
N LEU A 33 -1.19 5.18 6.45
CA LEU A 33 -0.38 6.26 6.99
C LEU A 33 -0.29 6.18 8.52
N ALA A 34 -1.41 5.95 9.21
CA ALA A 34 -1.43 5.78 10.66
C ALA A 34 -0.61 4.56 11.10
N LEU A 35 -0.72 3.42 10.42
CA LEU A 35 0.10 2.24 10.70
C LEU A 35 1.59 2.54 10.51
N SER A 36 1.96 3.14 9.39
CA SER A 36 3.35 3.55 9.12
C SER A 36 3.88 4.44 10.24
N LYS A 37 3.19 5.54 10.54
CA LYS A 37 3.65 6.58 11.45
C LYS A 37 3.66 6.12 12.91
N GLU A 38 2.57 5.52 13.37
CA GLU A 38 2.32 5.26 14.79
C GLU A 38 2.84 3.89 15.25
N VAL A 39 2.94 2.91 14.34
CA VAL A 39 3.27 1.52 14.69
C VAL A 39 4.62 1.09 14.12
N TYR A 40 4.92 1.49 12.88
CA TYR A 40 6.09 1.01 12.14
C TYR A 40 7.19 2.07 11.95
N GLY A 41 7.18 3.14 12.75
CA GLY A 41 8.27 4.11 12.81
C GLY A 41 8.53 4.87 11.51
N GLY A 42 7.50 5.06 10.69
CA GLY A 42 7.59 5.74 9.40
C GLY A 42 8.01 4.85 8.23
N SER A 43 7.92 3.51 8.35
CA SER A 43 8.13 2.58 7.24
C SER A 43 7.33 2.99 5.98
N PRO A 44 7.84 2.75 4.77
CA PRO A 44 7.13 3.09 3.55
C PRO A 44 5.74 2.45 3.45
N VAL A 45 4.84 3.10 2.73
CA VAL A 45 3.57 2.54 2.29
C VAL A 45 3.65 2.30 0.79
N TYR A 46 3.24 1.11 0.36
CA TYR A 46 3.23 0.72 -1.04
C TYR A 46 1.79 0.69 -1.56
N VAL A 47 1.56 1.19 -2.77
CA VAL A 47 0.27 1.09 -3.44
C VAL A 47 0.41 0.65 -4.91
N THR A 48 -0.39 -0.35 -5.28
CA THR A 48 -0.71 -0.69 -6.67
C THR A 48 -2.00 0.04 -7.04
N ASP A 49 -1.85 1.21 -7.65
CA ASP A 49 -2.87 2.20 -7.97
C ASP A 49 -3.31 2.05 -9.43
N THR A 50 -4.11 1.02 -9.71
CA THR A 50 -4.57 0.67 -11.07
C THR A 50 -5.45 1.76 -11.68
N GLU A 51 -6.14 2.53 -10.84
CA GLU A 51 -6.79 3.79 -11.19
C GLU A 51 -6.04 4.89 -10.45
N PRO A 52 -5.33 5.83 -11.10
CA PRO A 52 -4.38 6.76 -10.45
C PRO A 52 -5.06 7.77 -9.50
N GLY A 53 -5.64 7.29 -8.40
CA GLY A 53 -6.40 8.04 -7.41
C GLY A 53 -5.56 8.36 -6.17
N CYS A 54 -4.58 7.53 -5.84
CA CYS A 54 -3.68 7.76 -4.72
C CYS A 54 -2.76 8.98 -4.93
N GLN A 55 -2.56 9.44 -6.17
CA GLN A 55 -1.81 10.66 -6.46
C GLN A 55 -2.36 11.89 -5.71
N PHE A 56 -3.67 11.96 -5.48
CA PHE A 56 -4.30 13.07 -4.74
C PHE A 56 -4.03 13.01 -3.23
N LEU A 57 -3.53 11.88 -2.73
CA LEU A 57 -3.25 11.64 -1.32
C LEU A 57 -1.76 11.71 -1.00
N MET A 58 -0.87 11.76 -1.99
CA MET A 58 0.59 11.86 -1.81
C MET A 58 0.99 12.99 -0.84
N HIS A 59 0.31 14.12 -0.92
CA HIS A 59 0.52 15.27 -0.05
C HIS A 59 0.37 14.94 1.45
N LEU A 60 -0.56 14.04 1.82
CA LEU A 60 -0.77 13.64 3.21
C LEU A 60 0.44 12.86 3.74
N PHE A 61 0.97 11.95 2.92
CA PHE A 61 2.17 11.18 3.25
C PHE A 61 3.40 12.07 3.38
N GLN A 62 3.55 13.06 2.48
CA GLN A 62 4.64 14.03 2.52
C GLN A 62 4.63 14.89 3.79
N ILE A 63 3.46 15.35 4.25
CA ILE A 63 3.34 16.11 5.50
C ILE A 63 3.87 15.30 6.68
N GLU A 64 3.52 14.02 6.75
CA GLU A 64 3.90 13.14 7.84
C GLU A 64 5.33 12.57 7.72
N GLY A 65 6.02 12.87 6.61
CA GLY A 65 7.35 12.36 6.31
C GLY A 65 7.38 10.86 6.04
N VAL A 66 6.28 10.30 5.52
CA VAL A 66 6.17 8.88 5.14
C VAL A 66 6.33 8.75 3.62
N GLU A 67 7.15 7.80 3.17
CA GLU A 67 7.30 7.50 1.75
C GLU A 67 6.08 6.72 1.24
N LEU A 68 5.48 7.20 0.15
CA LEU A 68 4.44 6.48 -0.60
C LEU A 68 5.03 6.00 -1.93
N ILE A 69 5.19 4.68 -2.06
CA ILE A 69 5.67 4.03 -3.28
C ILE A 69 4.45 3.63 -4.12
N GLN A 70 4.30 4.24 -5.30
CA GLN A 70 3.17 4.02 -6.20
C GLN A 70 3.61 3.24 -7.45
N ARG A 71 2.77 2.29 -7.87
CA ARG A 71 2.80 1.60 -9.17
C ARG A 71 1.42 1.67 -9.79
N THR A 72 1.31 1.67 -11.11
CA THR A 72 0.04 1.93 -11.80
C THR A 72 -0.38 0.82 -12.77
N GLU A 73 0.43 -0.23 -12.90
CA GLU A 73 0.24 -1.31 -13.85
C GLU A 73 -0.97 -2.20 -13.47
N PRO A 74 -2.01 -2.30 -14.32
CA PRO A 74 -3.27 -2.96 -13.97
C PRO A 74 -3.29 -4.44 -14.38
N THR A 75 -2.25 -5.21 -14.04
CA THR A 75 -2.19 -6.65 -14.34
C THR A 75 -1.97 -7.48 -13.08
N PHE A 76 -2.49 -8.71 -13.07
CA PHE A 76 -2.32 -9.61 -11.92
C PHE A 76 -0.84 -9.96 -11.72
N GLN A 77 -0.08 -10.08 -12.81
CA GLN A 77 1.36 -10.28 -12.77
C GLN A 77 2.07 -9.11 -12.08
N ALA A 78 1.78 -7.88 -12.50
CA ALA A 78 2.37 -6.69 -11.88
C ALA A 78 1.98 -6.60 -10.40
N MET A 79 0.73 -6.93 -10.05
CA MET A 79 0.31 -6.99 -8.65
C MET A 79 1.15 -7.98 -7.82
N CYS A 80 1.46 -9.16 -8.37
CA CYS A 80 2.33 -10.14 -7.70
C CYS A 80 3.78 -9.65 -7.58
N GLU A 81 4.29 -8.95 -8.58
CA GLU A 81 5.63 -8.35 -8.56
C GLU A 81 5.70 -7.20 -7.53
N ASN A 82 4.69 -6.35 -7.50
CA ASN A 82 4.54 -5.23 -6.55
C ASN A 82 4.48 -5.71 -5.10
N LEU A 83 3.83 -6.84 -4.81
CA LEU A 83 3.85 -7.42 -3.47
C LEU A 83 5.29 -7.79 -3.05
N ARG A 84 6.08 -8.38 -3.96
CA ARG A 84 7.49 -8.71 -3.67
C ARG A 84 8.33 -7.45 -3.49
N GLU A 85 8.10 -6.42 -4.30
CA GLU A 85 8.77 -5.12 -4.14
C GLU A 85 8.39 -4.45 -2.81
N ALA A 86 7.14 -4.55 -2.38
CA ALA A 86 6.69 -4.03 -1.08
C ALA A 86 7.42 -4.73 0.07
N GLU A 87 7.57 -6.06 0.01
CA GLU A 87 8.35 -6.83 0.99
C GLU A 87 9.83 -6.42 0.99
N GLN A 88 10.43 -6.23 -0.20
CA GLN A 88 11.84 -5.84 -0.35
C GLN A 88 12.12 -4.39 0.08
N SER A 89 11.12 -3.52 0.04
CA SER A 89 11.22 -2.12 0.46
C SER A 89 10.91 -1.89 1.94
N ASP A 90 10.74 -2.98 2.73
CA ASP A 90 10.36 -2.89 4.14
C ASP A 90 9.04 -2.11 4.36
N ALA A 91 8.17 -2.10 3.34
CA ALA A 91 6.88 -1.43 3.42
C ALA A 91 6.00 -2.09 4.49
N CYS A 92 5.37 -1.29 5.34
CA CYS A 92 4.50 -1.82 6.39
C CYS A 92 3.10 -2.18 5.88
N VAL A 93 2.69 -1.59 4.75
CA VAL A 93 1.40 -1.81 4.11
C VAL A 93 1.60 -1.88 2.60
N TRP A 94 0.96 -2.87 1.99
CA TRP A 94 0.75 -2.94 0.54
C TRP A 94 -0.75 -2.83 0.27
N ASN A 95 -1.15 -1.80 -0.46
CA ASN A 95 -2.53 -1.54 -0.84
C ASN A 95 -2.72 -1.76 -2.34
N VAL A 96 -3.90 -2.22 -2.75
CA VAL A 96 -4.27 -2.39 -4.16
C VAL A 96 -5.58 -1.63 -4.40
N ASP A 97 -5.52 -0.58 -5.23
CA ASP A 97 -6.65 0.29 -5.52
C ASP A 97 -6.79 0.53 -7.03
N THR A 98 -7.76 -0.04 -7.74
CA THR A 98 -8.73 -1.06 -7.33
C THR A 98 -8.33 -2.46 -7.82
N LEU A 99 -8.80 -3.50 -7.14
CA LEU A 99 -8.70 -4.89 -7.61
C LEU A 99 -9.59 -5.16 -8.84
N THR A 100 -10.64 -4.37 -9.06
CA THR A 100 -11.71 -4.66 -10.03
C THR A 100 -11.24 -4.64 -11.49
N ILE A 101 -10.25 -3.82 -11.82
CA ILE A 101 -9.77 -3.62 -13.21
C ILE A 101 -8.48 -4.39 -13.51
N ILE A 102 -8.08 -5.30 -12.63
CA ILE A 102 -6.88 -6.10 -12.82
C ILE A 102 -7.11 -7.13 -13.92
N ASN A 103 -6.28 -7.07 -14.95
CA ASN A 103 -6.32 -8.01 -16.06
C ASN A 103 -5.51 -9.28 -15.75
N VAL A 104 -6.11 -10.43 -16.01
CA VAL A 104 -5.47 -11.75 -15.95
C VAL A 104 -5.02 -12.08 -17.37
N GLY A 105 -3.86 -11.56 -17.77
CA GLY A 105 -3.21 -11.91 -19.04
C GLY A 105 -2.70 -13.34 -19.03
#